data_AF-A0A2S6QK68-F1
#
_entry.id   AF-A0A2S6QK68-F1
#
_cell.length_a   1.000
_cell.length_b   1.000
_cell.length_c   1.000
_cell.angle_alpha   90.00
_cell.angle_beta   90.00
_cell.angle_gamma   90.00
#
_symmetry.space_group_name_H-M   'P 1'
#
loop_
_entity.id
_entity.type
_entity.pdbx_description
1 polymer ?
#
loop_
_entity_poly.entity_id
_entity_poly.type
_entity_poly.pdbx_seq_one_letter_code
_entity_poly.pdbx_strand_id
1 'polypeptide(L)' 'IDQTIYVQRKSQKMIVVGKNGARVKSIGSAARSELETVLERRVHLFLHVKVRRDWSERPEHYRTIGLDFLA' A
#
# COMPACT_ATOMS: atom_id res chain seq x y z
N ILE A 1 -7.52 5.64 9.16
CA ILE A 1 -6.31 4.81 8.96
C ILE A 1 -5.59 5.35 7.74
N ASP A 2 -4.31 5.68 7.85
CA ASP A 2 -3.50 6.17 6.72
C ASP A 2 -2.41 5.16 6.40
N GLN A 3 -2.27 4.77 5.13
CA GLN A 3 -1.31 3.77 4.69
C GLN A 3 -0.60 4.19 3.40
N THR A 4 0.69 3.86 3.31
CA THR A 4 1.51 4.14 2.13
C THR A 4 1.92 2.85 1.43
N ILE A 5 1.60 2.76 0.14
CA ILE A 5 2.06 1.72 -0.77
C ILE A 5 3.35 2.20 -1.44
N TYR A 6 4.46 1.52 -1.16
CA TYR A 6 5.74 1.79 -1.80
C TYR A 6 5.91 0.98 -3.09
N VAL A 7 6.44 1.63 -4.12
CA VAL A 7 6.84 0.99 -5.38
C VAL A 7 8.24 1.43 -5.79
N GLN A 8 8.97 0.58 -6.49
CA GLN A 8 10.36 0.85 -6.87
C GLN A 8 10.45 1.82 -8.05
N ARG A 9 9.53 1.69 -9.03
CA ARG A 9 9.58 2.41 -10.31
C ARG A 9 8.33 3.24 -10.55
N LYS A 10 8.48 4.36 -11.29
CA LYS A 10 7.35 5.22 -11.66
C LYS A 10 6.31 4.50 -12.52
N SER A 11 6.73 3.57 -13.39
CA SER A 11 5.83 2.73 -14.18
C SER A 11 4.92 1.88 -13.30
N GLN A 12 5.46 1.28 -12.23
CA GLN A 12 4.67 0.52 -11.25
C GLN A 12 3.64 1.40 -10.54
N LYS A 13 4.00 2.64 -10.18
CA LYS A 13 3.04 3.60 -9.62
C LYS A 13 1.84 3.79 -10.55
N MET A 14 2.07 3.92 -11.86
CA MET A 14 0.99 4.06 -12.83
C MET A 14 0.10 2.82 -12.90
N ILE A 15 0.68 1.62 -12.81
CA ILE A 15 -0.06 0.35 -12.77
C ILE A 15 -0.93 0.27 -11.50
N VAL A 16 -0.35 0.58 -10.33
CA VAL A 16 -1.05 0.52 -9.04
C VAL A 16 -2.18 1.55 -8.96
N VAL A 17 -1.94 2.77 -9.43
CA VAL A 17 -2.98 3.81 -9.48
C VAL A 17 -4.06 3.44 -10.50
N GLY A 18 -3.67 2.98 -11.69
CA GLY A 18 -4.57 2.67 -12.79
C GLY A 18 -5.17 3.93 -13.43
N LYS A 19 -5.93 3.74 -14.52
CA LYS A 19 -6.61 4.85 -15.22
C LYS A 19 -7.53 5.60 -14.25
N ASN A 20 -7.32 6.92 -14.12
CA ASN A 20 -8.10 7.78 -13.21
C ASN A 20 -8.17 7.27 -11.76
N GLY A 21 -7.17 6.52 -11.28
CA GLY A 21 -7.17 5.98 -9.93
C GLY A 21 -8.07 4.75 -9.71
N ALA A 22 -8.62 4.16 -10.79
CA ALA A 22 -9.59 3.06 -10.66
C ALA A 22 -9.02 1.84 -9.92
N ARG A 23 -7.74 1.52 -10.14
CA ARG A 23 -7.11 0.34 -9.53
C ARG A 23 -6.83 0.56 -8.04
N VAL A 24 -6.30 1.72 -7.66
CA VAL A 24 -6.07 2.03 -6.24
C VAL A 24 -7.39 2.14 -5.48
N LYS A 25 -8.46 2.61 -6.13
CA LYS A 25 -9.81 2.65 -5.55
C LYS A 25 -10.36 1.25 -5.29
N SER A 26 -10.17 0.30 -6.22
CA SER A 26 -10.62 -1.08 -6.02
C SER A 26 -9.85 -1.76 -4.88
N ILE A 27 -8.53 -1.55 -4.82
CA ILE A 27 -7.68 -2.05 -3.72
C ILE A 27 -8.15 -1.47 -2.38
N GLY A 28 -8.35 -0.14 -2.30
CA GLY A 28 -8.82 0.52 -1.10
C GLY A 28 -10.20 0.07 -0.67
N SER A 29 -11.12 -0.18 -1.60
CA SER A 29 -12.46 -0.69 -1.27
C SER A 29 -12.42 -2.10 -0.70
N ALA A 30 -11.61 -2.99 -1.28
CA ALA A 30 -11.45 -4.36 -0.78
C ALA A 30 -10.81 -4.37 0.62
N ALA A 31 -9.68 -3.67 0.79
CA ALA A 31 -8.98 -3.58 2.07
C ALA A 31 -9.84 -2.93 3.15
N ARG A 32 -10.58 -1.86 2.82
CA ARG A 32 -11.51 -1.22 3.77
C ARG A 32 -12.60 -2.18 4.21
N SER A 33 -13.20 -2.95 3.29
CA SER A 33 -14.25 -3.90 3.64
C SER A 33 -13.74 -4.96 4.62
N GLU A 34 -12.54 -5.49 4.39
CA GLU A 34 -11.91 -6.47 5.28
C GLU A 34 -11.59 -5.85 6.66
N LEU A 35 -11.04 -4.64 6.69
CA LEU A 35 -10.75 -3.92 7.92
C LEU A 35 -12.01 -3.59 8.73
N GLU A 36 -13.11 -3.23 8.07
CA GLU A 36 -14.39 -2.97 8.73
C GLU A 36 -14.96 -4.23 9.40
N THR A 37 -14.81 -5.39 8.75
CA THR A 37 -15.18 -6.68 9.32
C THR A 37 -14.34 -7.02 10.54
N VAL A 38 -13.01 -6.92 10.43
CA VAL A 38 -12.08 -7.31 11.51
C VAL A 38 -12.17 -6.36 12.71
N LEU A 39 -12.43 -5.07 12.49
CA LEU A 39 -12.49 -4.05 13.55
C LEU A 39 -13.91 -3.76 14.04
N GLU A 40 -14.92 -4.41 13.46
CA GLU A 40 -16.36 -4.26 13.77
C GLU A 40 -16.84 -2.80 13.80
N ARG A 41 -16.26 -1.94 12.96
CA ARG A 41 -16.57 -0.51 12.92
C ARG A 41 -16.29 0.07 11.55
N ARG A 42 -16.91 1.21 11.25
CA ARG A 42 -16.62 1.96 10.01
C ARG A 42 -15.16 2.41 9.99
N VAL A 43 -14.52 2.26 8.83
CA VAL A 43 -13.12 2.62 8.63
C VAL A 43 -13.01 3.61 7.48
N HIS A 44 -12.40 4.76 7.75
CA HIS A 44 -11.89 5.63 6.70
C HIS A 44 -10.43 5.27 6.41
N LEU A 45 -10.17 4.66 5.26
CA LEU A 45 -8.84 4.25 4.81
C LEU A 45 -8.32 5.22 3.74
N PHE A 46 -7.19 5.86 4.01
CA PHE A 46 -6.44 6.65 3.04
C PHE A 46 -5.24 5.83 2.53
N LEU A 47 -5.11 5.74 1.20
CA LEU A 47 -4.02 5.03 0.53
C LEU A 47 -3.16 6.00 -0.29
N HIS A 48 -1.86 6.03 0.00
CA HIS A 48 -0.89 6.86 -0.70
C HIS A 48 0.10 5.99 -1.48
N VAL A 49 0.24 6.22 -2.80
CA VAL A 49 1.24 5.50 -3.61
C VAL A 49 2.49 6.35 -3.79
N LYS A 50 3.61 5.91 -3.19
CA LYS A 50 4.91 6.61 -3.24
C LYS A 50 5.95 5.77 -3.98
N VAL A 51 6.72 6.42 -4.85
CA VAL A 51 7.89 5.79 -5.50
C VAL A 51 9.09 5.98 -4.59
N ARG A 52 9.76 4.88 -4.23
CA ARG A 52 11.02 4.88 -3.49
C ARG A 52 11.93 3.85 -4.14
N ARG A 53 13.05 4.28 -4.73
CA ARG A 53 14.01 3.34 -5.32
C ARG A 53 14.61 2.46 -4.22
N ASP A 54 14.87 1.20 -4.57
CA ASP A 54 15.60 0.23 -3.74
C ASP A 54 14.95 -0.02 -2.36
N TRP A 55 13.63 0.22 -2.26
CA TRP A 55 12.92 0.07 -0.98
C TRP A 55 12.92 -1.38 -0.49
N SER A 56 12.90 -2.34 -1.41
CA SER A 56 12.93 -3.79 -1.13
C SER A 56 14.36 -4.35 -1.07
N GLU A 57 15.39 -3.56 -1.31
CA GLU A 57 16.79 -4.05 -1.33
C GLU A 57 17.54 -3.70 -0.06
N ARG A 58 16.93 -2.86 0.81
CA ARG A 58 17.51 -2.45 2.08
C ARG A 58 16.78 -3.12 3.24
N PRO A 59 17.42 -4.06 3.97
CA PRO A 59 16.82 -4.75 5.11
C PRO A 59 16.26 -3.80 6.19
N GLU A 60 16.87 -2.61 6.30
CA GLU A 60 16.44 -1.53 7.18
C GLU A 60 14.99 -1.06 6.93
N HIS A 61 14.55 -1.12 5.67
CA HIS A 61 13.20 -0.71 5.29
C HIS A 61 12.13 -1.74 5.65
N TYR A 62 12.49 -3.03 5.71
CA TYR A 62 11.58 -4.11 6.10
C TYR A 62 11.17 -3.95 7.56
N ARG A 63 12.14 -3.70 8.44
CA ARG A 63 11.89 -3.45 9.86
C ARG A 63 10.95 -2.25 10.09
N THR A 64 11.06 -1.21 9.27
CA THR A 64 10.20 -0.01 9.40
C THR A 64 8.76 -0.21 8.95
N ILE A 65 8.48 -1.25 8.16
CA ILE A 65 7.12 -1.63 7.73
C ILE A 65 6.60 -2.89 8.44
N GLY A 66 7.30 -3.35 9.48
CA GLY A 66 6.91 -4.52 10.27
C GLY A 66 7.09 -5.86 9.54
N LEU A 67 7.98 -5.91 8.53
CA LEU A 67 8.34 -7.13 7.82
C LEU A 67 9.74 -7.59 8.24
N ASP A 68 9.94 -8.90 8.28
CA ASP A 68 11.28 -9.48 8.39
C ASP A 68 11.92 -9.59 7.01
N PHE A 69 13.21 -9.25 6.93
CA PHE A 69 13.99 -9.48 5.71
C PHE A 69 14.30 -10.98 5.63
N LEU A 70 13.52 -11.70 4.84
CA LEU A 70 13.78 -13.11 4.52
C LEU A 70 14.82 -13.15 3.40
N ALA A 71 16.10 -13.28 3.78
CA ALA A 71 17.21 -13.52 2.86
C ALA A 71 17.39 -15.02 2.63
#